data_AF-A0A8B7B2A2-F1
#
_entry.id   AF-A0A8B7B2A2-F1
#
_cell.length_a   1.000
_cell.length_b   1.000
_cell.length_c   1.000
_cell.angle_alpha   90.00
_cell.angle_beta   90.00
_cell.angle_gamma   90.00
#
_symmetry.space_group_name_H-M   'P 1'
#
loop_
_entity.id
_entity.type
_entity.pdbx_description
1 polymer ?
#
loop_
_entity_poly.entity_id
_entity_poly.type
_entity_poly.pdbx_seq_one_letter_code
_entity_poly.pdbx_strand_id
1 'polypeptide(L)'
;MRVLHRVLPQPAPAPRPCCLHLYSHLTDPGSAHESWQIVRQHGGELHRSDTTWALKDKNRYLPVVGHTDGALSVLEWHSSRTVFHTEAHSPGPVTAIASTWNSIVSSGGDLTVKMWRIFPYAEESLSLLRTFSCCHPVVALCLLGKRVTVGFEAPATATYGLVQLSLSDHPRCDHRPQDDPTDHITGLVCCPTLKLYASSSLDCTVRIWTSENRLLRPWPSAATVGTWCWHWALASAWCPTGSTCPLLTWSSPQQEAPGLLELSGVSEAWLSPGIPTAVYCDSPGG
;
A
#
# COMPACT_ATOMS: atom_id res chain seq x y z
N MET A 1 -25.19 7.79 -50.09
CA MET A 1 -24.89 8.73 -49.00
C MET A 1 -23.39 9.04 -49.00
N ARG A 2 -23.00 10.30 -49.15
CA ARG A 2 -21.61 10.77 -49.02
C ARG A 2 -21.48 11.47 -47.67
N VAL A 3 -20.70 10.92 -46.76
CA VAL A 3 -20.41 11.56 -45.47
C VAL A 3 -19.51 12.76 -45.74
N LEU A 4 -20.05 13.98 -45.62
CA LEU A 4 -19.36 15.23 -45.97
C LEU A 4 -18.53 15.82 -44.81
N HIS A 5 -18.71 15.31 -43.59
CA HIS A 5 -17.91 15.75 -42.45
C HIS A 5 -17.76 14.63 -41.42
N ARG A 6 -16.52 14.17 -41.21
CA ARG A 6 -16.12 13.50 -39.97
C ARG A 6 -15.69 14.59 -39.01
N VAL A 7 -16.55 14.92 -38.05
CA VAL A 7 -16.13 15.70 -36.88
C VAL A 7 -15.14 14.81 -36.14
N LEU A 8 -13.88 15.24 -36.05
CA LEU A 8 -12.92 14.58 -35.19
C LEU A 8 -13.44 14.67 -33.75
N PRO A 9 -13.51 13.56 -33.01
CA PRO A 9 -13.81 13.63 -31.58
C PRO A 9 -12.83 14.60 -30.93
N GLN A 10 -13.30 15.39 -29.96
CA GLN A 10 -12.39 16.24 -29.19
C GLN A 10 -11.24 15.37 -28.65
N PRO A 11 -9.99 15.87 -28.64
CA PRO A 11 -8.88 15.14 -28.07
C PRO A 11 -9.24 14.73 -26.64
N ALA A 12 -9.00 13.47 -26.28
CA ALA A 12 -9.16 13.04 -24.91
C ALA A 12 -8.31 13.95 -24.01
N PRO A 13 -8.82 14.35 -22.83
CA PRO A 13 -8.03 15.15 -21.90
C PRO A 13 -6.71 14.45 -21.61
N ALA A 14 -5.64 15.24 -21.49
CA ALA A 14 -4.32 14.71 -21.18
C ALA A 14 -4.38 13.85 -19.90
N PRO A 15 -3.64 12.73 -19.85
CA PRO A 15 -3.62 11.87 -18.68
C PRO A 15 -3.16 12.64 -17.45
N ARG A 16 -3.93 12.53 -16.37
CA ARG A 16 -3.62 13.16 -15.09
C ARG A 16 -3.21 12.09 -14.08
N PRO A 17 -2.18 12.34 -13.26
CA PRO A 17 -1.90 11.51 -12.09
C PRO A 17 -3.14 11.43 -11.18
N CYS A 18 -3.54 10.24 -10.75
CA CYS A 18 -4.66 10.01 -9.84
C CYS A 18 -4.28 9.23 -8.58
N CYS A 19 -3.20 8.47 -8.60
CA CYS A 19 -2.67 7.79 -7.41
C CYS A 19 -1.13 7.69 -7.48
N LEU A 20 -0.50 7.61 -6.31
CA LEU A 20 0.95 7.53 -6.14
C LEU A 20 1.28 6.43 -5.13
N HIS A 21 2.24 5.58 -5.48
CA HIS A 21 2.78 4.55 -4.60
C HIS A 21 4.30 4.59 -4.59
N LEU A 22 4.92 4.60 -3.42
CA LEU A 22 6.37 4.57 -3.29
C LEU A 22 6.86 3.13 -3.15
N TYR A 23 7.52 2.62 -4.16
CA TYR A 23 8.24 1.35 -4.07
C TYR A 23 9.65 1.57 -3.52
N SER A 24 10.01 0.81 -2.49
CA SER A 24 11.34 0.89 -1.85
C SER A 24 12.07 -0.44 -1.98
N HIS A 25 13.21 -0.44 -2.66
CA HIS A 25 14.11 -1.57 -2.78
C HIS A 25 15.36 -1.33 -1.93
N LEU A 26 15.36 -1.91 -0.74
CA LEU A 26 16.44 -1.76 0.22
C LEU A 26 17.40 -2.96 0.12
N THR A 27 18.57 -2.75 -0.51
CA THR A 27 19.65 -3.74 -0.57
C THR A 27 20.67 -3.55 0.55
N ASP A 28 20.74 -2.35 1.11
CA ASP A 28 21.55 -2.00 2.27
C ASP A 28 20.72 -1.21 3.29
N PRO A 29 20.02 -1.92 4.20
CA PRO A 29 19.20 -1.29 5.23
C PRO A 29 20.00 -0.44 6.23
N GLY A 30 21.29 -0.74 6.43
CA GLY A 30 22.16 0.02 7.32
C GLY A 30 22.38 1.43 6.78
N SER A 31 22.80 1.54 5.53
CA SER A 31 22.95 2.82 4.84
C SER A 31 21.63 3.59 4.75
N ALA A 32 20.50 2.89 4.53
CA ALA A 32 19.18 3.54 4.53
C ALA A 32 18.82 4.14 5.90
N HIS A 33 19.15 3.44 7.00
CA HIS A 33 18.94 3.94 8.35
C HIS A 33 19.80 5.16 8.64
N GLU A 34 21.08 5.13 8.28
CA GLU A 34 22.00 6.27 8.46
C GLU A 34 21.53 7.51 7.69
N SER A 35 21.17 7.36 6.41
CA SER A 35 20.60 8.45 5.61
C SER A 35 19.35 9.04 6.26
N TRP A 36 18.46 8.19 6.78
CA TRP A 36 17.27 8.66 7.46
C TRP A 36 17.60 9.39 8.78
N GLN A 37 18.57 8.94 9.56
CA GLN A 37 19.01 9.64 10.77
C GLN A 37 19.55 11.04 10.45
N ILE A 38 20.28 11.19 9.34
CA ILE A 38 20.79 12.48 8.88
C ILE A 38 19.62 13.42 8.53
N VAL A 39 18.64 12.96 7.76
CA VAL A 39 17.43 13.75 7.42
C VAL A 39 16.69 14.18 8.67
N ARG A 40 16.55 13.28 9.66
CA ARG A 40 15.92 13.59 10.94
C ARG A 40 16.68 14.67 11.72
N GLN A 41 18.00 14.58 11.77
CA GLN A 41 18.84 15.56 12.47
C GLN A 41 18.76 16.96 11.84
N HIS A 42 18.56 17.02 10.53
CA HIS A 42 18.40 18.28 9.79
C HIS A 42 16.93 18.73 9.64
N GLY A 43 16.01 18.20 10.45
CA GLY A 43 14.62 18.66 10.45
C GLY A 43 13.85 18.39 9.14
N GLY A 44 14.29 17.41 8.34
CA GLY A 44 13.65 17.07 7.06
C GLY A 44 14.25 17.75 5.83
N GLU A 45 15.24 18.63 5.98
CA GLU A 45 15.94 19.21 4.83
C GLU A 45 17.04 18.27 4.31
N LEU A 46 16.92 17.89 3.02
CA LEU A 46 17.97 17.20 2.28
C LEU A 46 19.03 18.21 1.85
N HIS A 47 20.29 18.00 2.22
CA HIS A 47 21.36 18.95 1.91
C HIS A 47 21.77 18.80 0.44
N ARG A 48 21.92 19.91 -0.28
CA ARG A 48 22.14 19.96 -1.74
C ARG A 48 23.38 19.20 -2.26
N SER A 49 24.25 18.75 -1.36
CA SER A 49 25.42 17.91 -1.63
C SER A 49 25.07 16.41 -1.83
N ASP A 50 23.82 16.00 -1.62
CA ASP A 50 23.33 14.61 -1.68
C ASP A 50 23.43 13.92 -3.05
N THR A 51 23.69 14.66 -4.13
CA THR A 51 23.86 14.10 -5.48
C THR A 51 25.06 13.15 -5.59
N THR A 52 26.14 13.36 -4.83
CA THR A 52 27.29 12.43 -4.81
C THR A 52 27.03 11.16 -4.00
N TRP A 53 26.13 11.21 -3.00
CA TRP A 53 25.71 10.04 -2.23
C TRP A 53 24.69 9.20 -3.01
N ALA A 54 23.78 9.84 -3.74
CA ALA A 54 22.77 9.18 -4.59
C ALA A 54 23.37 8.25 -5.67
N LEU A 55 24.58 8.54 -6.16
CA LEU A 55 25.29 7.70 -7.13
C LEU A 55 25.90 6.42 -6.50
N LYS A 56 26.12 6.41 -5.18
CA LYS A 56 26.66 5.25 -4.45
C LYS A 56 25.59 4.47 -3.69
N ASP A 57 24.39 5.03 -3.53
CA ASP A 57 23.30 4.35 -2.84
C ASP A 57 22.85 3.13 -3.65
N LYS A 58 22.94 1.96 -3.03
CA LYS A 58 22.47 0.72 -3.61
C LYS A 58 20.95 0.59 -3.44
N ASN A 59 20.35 1.34 -2.54
CA ASN A 59 18.90 1.37 -2.35
C ASN A 59 18.24 2.15 -3.48
N ARG A 60 17.06 1.71 -3.90
CA ARG A 60 16.29 2.37 -4.96
C ARG A 60 14.88 2.67 -4.47
N TYR A 61 14.48 3.92 -4.63
CA TYR A 61 13.14 4.40 -4.37
C TYR A 61 12.51 4.78 -5.71
N LEU A 62 11.36 4.20 -6.01
CA LEU A 62 10.67 4.35 -7.29
C LEU A 62 9.24 4.80 -7.03
N PRO A 63 8.95 6.10 -7.24
CA PRO A 63 7.57 6.58 -7.28
C PRO A 63 6.85 5.96 -8.48
N VAL A 64 5.75 5.27 -8.23
CA VAL A 64 4.88 4.67 -9.23
C VAL A 64 3.56 5.42 -9.25
N VAL A 65 3.26 6.04 -10.37
CA VAL A 65 2.10 6.89 -10.58
C VAL A 65 1.08 6.17 -11.43
N GLY A 66 -0.16 6.10 -10.96
CA GLY A 66 -1.30 5.71 -11.78
C GLY A 66 -2.00 6.93 -12.35
N HIS A 67 -2.49 6.80 -13.58
CA HIS A 67 -3.11 7.90 -14.33
C HIS A 67 -4.60 7.65 -14.60
N THR A 68 -5.30 8.73 -14.93
CA THR A 68 -6.75 8.71 -15.22
C THR A 68 -7.11 7.97 -16.50
N ASP A 69 -6.18 7.82 -17.43
CA ASP A 69 -6.31 7.02 -18.65
C ASP A 69 -6.02 5.54 -18.43
N GLY A 70 -5.59 5.17 -17.22
CA GLY A 70 -5.23 3.81 -16.83
C GLY A 70 -3.76 3.46 -17.07
N ALA A 71 -2.92 4.41 -17.48
CA ALA A 71 -1.48 4.19 -17.58
C ALA A 71 -0.79 4.13 -16.20
N LEU A 72 0.35 3.45 -16.16
CA LEU A 72 1.32 3.51 -15.07
C LEU A 72 2.60 4.19 -15.54
N SER A 73 3.14 5.08 -14.71
CA SER A 73 4.47 5.66 -14.91
C SER A 73 5.35 5.39 -13.70
N VAL A 74 6.61 5.00 -13.93
CA VAL A 74 7.64 4.90 -12.90
C VAL A 74 8.56 6.10 -13.05
N LEU A 75 8.74 6.85 -11.97
CA LEU A 75 9.58 8.04 -11.93
C LEU A 75 10.94 7.74 -11.30
N GLU A 76 11.95 8.50 -11.69
CA GLU A 76 13.22 8.56 -10.97
C GLU A 76 13.06 9.45 -9.72
N TRP A 77 13.50 8.95 -8.57
CA TRP A 77 13.36 9.63 -7.27
C TRP A 77 13.82 11.10 -7.26
N HIS A 78 15.00 11.38 -7.81
CA HIS A 78 15.62 12.69 -7.67
C HIS A 78 15.18 13.70 -8.73
N SER A 79 15.01 13.26 -9.99
CA SER A 79 14.67 14.14 -11.10
C SER A 79 13.16 14.24 -11.36
N SER A 80 12.37 13.34 -10.76
CA SER A 80 10.95 13.14 -11.08
C SER A 80 10.69 12.84 -12.57
N ARG A 81 11.72 12.47 -13.34
CA ARG A 81 11.58 12.11 -14.75
C ARG A 81 10.98 10.71 -14.86
N THR A 82 10.04 10.55 -15.79
CA THR A 82 9.51 9.22 -16.14
C THR A 82 10.61 8.34 -16.73
N VAL A 83 10.92 7.24 -16.04
CA VAL A 83 11.86 6.20 -16.48
C VAL A 83 11.13 5.16 -17.31
N PHE A 84 9.92 4.80 -16.90
CA PHE A 84 9.11 3.78 -17.55
C PHE A 84 7.65 4.22 -17.64
N HIS A 85 6.97 3.85 -18.71
CA HIS A 85 5.56 4.13 -18.94
C HIS A 85 4.89 2.95 -19.63
N THR A 86 3.69 2.57 -19.19
CA THR A 86 2.93 1.46 -19.77
C THR A 86 1.43 1.67 -19.65
N GLU A 87 0.66 1.22 -20.64
CA GLU A 87 -0.80 1.16 -20.58
C GLU A 87 -1.23 -0.05 -19.73
N ALA A 88 -1.54 0.22 -18.46
CA ALA A 88 -1.87 -0.83 -17.51
C ALA A 88 -3.35 -1.20 -17.57
N HIS A 89 -4.26 -0.24 -17.56
CA HIS A 89 -5.69 -0.46 -17.46
C HIS A 89 -6.44 0.27 -18.56
N SER A 90 -7.44 -0.36 -19.16
CA SER A 90 -8.30 0.29 -20.16
C SER A 90 -9.60 -0.49 -20.37
N PRO A 91 -10.78 0.17 -20.35
CA PRO A 91 -10.98 1.60 -20.13
C PRO A 91 -10.95 1.99 -18.64
N GLY A 92 -10.48 3.21 -18.34
CA GLY A 92 -10.65 3.84 -17.03
C GLY A 92 -9.37 4.01 -16.21
N PRO A 93 -9.46 4.73 -15.08
CA PRO A 93 -8.29 5.14 -14.30
C PRO A 93 -7.67 3.98 -13.53
N VAL A 94 -6.40 4.13 -13.14
CA VAL A 94 -5.81 3.30 -12.08
C VAL A 94 -6.44 3.69 -10.75
N THR A 95 -7.00 2.72 -10.02
CA THR A 95 -7.75 2.96 -8.77
C THR A 95 -6.93 2.70 -7.51
N ALA A 96 -6.03 1.72 -7.53
CA ALA A 96 -5.16 1.42 -6.40
C ALA A 96 -3.86 0.80 -6.86
N ILE A 97 -2.80 1.01 -6.08
CA ILE A 97 -1.48 0.43 -6.29
C ILE A 97 -0.97 -0.09 -4.93
N ALA A 98 -0.36 -1.26 -4.91
CA ALA A 98 0.32 -1.80 -3.74
C ALA A 98 1.58 -2.57 -4.15
N SER A 99 2.52 -2.80 -3.23
CA SER A 99 3.76 -3.52 -3.54
C SER A 99 4.20 -4.50 -2.47
N THR A 100 5.04 -5.46 -2.88
CA THR A 100 5.90 -6.28 -2.01
C THR A 100 7.37 -5.89 -2.23
N TRP A 101 8.29 -6.76 -1.82
CA TRP A 101 9.72 -6.63 -2.05
C TRP A 101 10.17 -6.79 -3.52
N ASN A 102 9.34 -7.39 -4.40
CA ASN A 102 9.70 -7.66 -5.80
C ASN A 102 8.54 -7.61 -6.80
N SER A 103 7.34 -7.26 -6.33
CA SER A 103 6.17 -7.17 -7.17
C SER A 103 5.35 -5.93 -6.83
N ILE A 104 4.63 -5.44 -7.82
CA ILE A 104 3.61 -4.40 -7.68
C ILE A 104 2.29 -4.98 -8.18
N VAL A 105 1.18 -4.53 -7.62
CA VAL A 105 -0.13 -4.72 -8.22
C VAL A 105 -0.78 -3.38 -8.45
N SER A 106 -1.54 -3.32 -9.53
CA SER A 106 -2.41 -2.20 -9.86
C SER A 106 -3.82 -2.72 -10.12
N SER A 107 -4.82 -1.95 -9.74
CA SER A 107 -6.20 -2.15 -10.17
C SER A 107 -6.67 -0.98 -11.01
N GLY A 108 -7.65 -1.21 -11.88
CA GLY A 108 -8.20 -0.18 -12.73
C GLY A 108 -9.72 -0.20 -12.82
N GLY A 109 -10.26 0.88 -13.40
CA GLY A 109 -11.67 1.01 -13.77
C GLY A 109 -12.13 -0.03 -14.80
N ASP A 110 -11.19 -0.74 -15.43
CA ASP A 110 -11.44 -1.86 -16.34
C ASP A 110 -11.81 -3.17 -15.62
N LEU A 111 -11.99 -3.12 -14.30
CA LEU A 111 -12.28 -4.26 -13.43
C LEU A 111 -11.20 -5.34 -13.49
N THR A 112 -9.95 -4.95 -13.75
CA THR A 112 -8.81 -5.87 -13.70
C THR A 112 -7.84 -5.50 -12.58
N VAL A 113 -7.18 -6.53 -12.06
CA VAL A 113 -6.01 -6.41 -11.20
C VAL A 113 -4.83 -7.01 -11.95
N LYS A 114 -3.78 -6.22 -12.13
CA LYS A 114 -2.55 -6.65 -12.81
C LYS A 114 -1.42 -6.74 -11.82
N MET A 115 -0.69 -7.84 -11.86
CA MET A 115 0.54 -8.03 -11.09
C MET A 115 1.73 -7.85 -12.00
N TRP A 116 2.69 -7.07 -11.52
CA TRP A 116 3.91 -6.68 -12.20
C TRP A 116 5.10 -7.17 -11.40
N ARG A 117 6.12 -7.70 -12.08
CA ARG A 117 7.46 -7.85 -11.53
C ARG A 117 8.19 -6.52 -11.69
N ILE A 118 8.88 -6.09 -10.64
CA ILE A 118 9.67 -4.85 -10.68
C ILE A 118 11.16 -5.16 -10.87
N PHE A 119 11.81 -4.36 -11.71
CA PHE A 119 13.24 -4.37 -11.98
C PHE A 119 13.82 -2.99 -11.65
N PRO A 120 14.28 -2.76 -10.41
CA PRO A 120 14.54 -1.41 -9.92
C PRO A 120 15.69 -0.66 -10.61
N TYR A 121 16.52 -1.39 -11.36
CA TYR A 121 17.71 -0.87 -12.04
C TYR A 121 17.57 -0.92 -13.58
N ALA A 122 16.45 -1.40 -14.11
CA ALA A 122 16.21 -1.49 -15.54
C ALA A 122 15.33 -0.33 -16.03
N GLU A 123 15.57 0.12 -17.26
CA GLU A 123 14.69 1.09 -17.95
C GLU A 123 13.28 0.51 -18.13
N GLU A 124 13.19 -0.76 -18.51
CA GLU A 124 11.95 -1.54 -18.43
C GLU A 124 11.69 -1.95 -16.97
N SER A 125 11.23 -0.99 -16.17
CA SER A 125 11.11 -1.18 -14.72
C SER A 125 10.00 -2.15 -14.32
N LEU A 126 8.97 -2.38 -15.16
CA LEU A 126 7.85 -3.26 -14.86
C LEU A 126 7.63 -4.29 -15.98
N SER A 127 7.39 -5.54 -15.58
CA SER A 127 6.99 -6.62 -16.49
C SER A 127 5.70 -7.28 -16.00
N LEU A 128 4.69 -7.38 -16.87
CA LEU A 128 3.40 -7.97 -16.51
C LEU A 128 3.54 -9.47 -16.25
N LEU A 129 3.18 -9.92 -15.04
CA LEU A 129 3.20 -11.33 -14.65
C LEU A 129 1.84 -12.00 -14.88
N ARG A 130 0.77 -11.35 -14.41
CA ARG A 130 -0.60 -11.89 -14.45
C ARG A 130 -1.63 -10.78 -14.47
N THR A 131 -2.76 -11.07 -15.09
CA THR A 131 -3.98 -10.26 -15.06
C THR A 131 -5.11 -11.09 -14.46
N PHE A 132 -5.85 -10.49 -13.53
CA PHE A 132 -7.05 -11.08 -12.93
C PHE A 132 -8.25 -10.21 -13.30
N SER A 133 -9.29 -10.82 -13.83
CA SER A 133 -10.57 -10.15 -14.08
C SER A 133 -11.46 -10.24 -12.85
N CYS A 134 -12.05 -9.12 -12.45
CA CYS A 134 -12.89 -8.99 -11.28
C CYS A 134 -14.34 -8.70 -11.68
N CYS A 135 -15.29 -9.10 -10.83
CA CYS A 135 -16.71 -8.86 -11.07
C CYS A 135 -17.18 -7.47 -10.59
N HIS A 136 -16.43 -6.86 -9.66
CA HIS A 136 -16.79 -5.62 -8.98
C HIS A 136 -15.59 -4.65 -8.95
N PRO A 137 -15.84 -3.34 -8.82
CA PRO A 137 -14.79 -2.34 -8.66
C PRO A 137 -13.88 -2.64 -7.47
N VAL A 138 -12.58 -2.44 -7.67
CA VAL A 138 -11.55 -2.62 -6.64
C VAL A 138 -11.30 -1.29 -5.95
N VAL A 139 -11.47 -1.28 -4.63
CA VAL A 139 -11.26 -0.09 -3.78
C VAL A 139 -9.97 -0.16 -2.96
N ALA A 140 -9.48 -1.37 -2.69
CA ALA A 140 -8.31 -1.56 -1.83
C ALA A 140 -7.50 -2.80 -2.28
N LEU A 141 -6.18 -2.69 -2.18
CA LEU A 141 -5.23 -3.75 -2.53
C LEU A 141 -4.18 -3.91 -1.43
N CYS A 142 -3.78 -5.15 -1.19
CA CYS A 142 -2.61 -5.48 -0.40
C CYS A 142 -1.97 -6.76 -0.94
N LEU A 143 -0.64 -6.84 -0.94
CA LEU A 143 0.06 -8.06 -1.29
C LEU A 143 0.70 -8.74 -0.08
N LEU A 144 0.50 -10.04 0.01
CA LEU A 144 1.16 -10.89 0.97
C LEU A 144 1.88 -12.04 0.25
N GLY A 145 3.20 -11.86 0.04
CA GLY A 145 4.01 -12.82 -0.70
C GLY A 145 3.58 -12.93 -2.16
N LYS A 146 3.03 -14.09 -2.55
CA LYS A 146 2.52 -14.36 -3.91
C LYS A 146 0.99 -14.25 -4.03
N ARG A 147 0.34 -13.72 -3.00
CA ARG A 147 -1.12 -13.54 -2.91
C ARG A 147 -1.46 -12.06 -2.90
N VAL A 148 -2.49 -11.70 -3.65
CA VAL A 148 -3.05 -10.36 -3.73
C VAL A 148 -4.41 -10.40 -3.06
N THR A 149 -4.57 -9.61 -2.00
CA THR A 149 -5.87 -9.41 -1.38
C THR A 149 -6.52 -8.20 -2.04
N VAL A 150 -7.74 -8.40 -2.50
CA VAL A 150 -8.54 -7.41 -3.22
C VAL A 150 -9.80 -7.12 -2.42
N GLY A 151 -10.04 -5.85 -2.14
CA GLY A 151 -11.30 -5.35 -1.60
C GLY A 151 -12.21 -4.88 -2.71
N PHE A 152 -13.40 -5.46 -2.77
CA PHE A 152 -14.45 -5.15 -3.72
C PHE A 152 -15.57 -4.36 -3.07
N GLU A 153 -16.08 -3.38 -3.80
CA GLU A 153 -17.31 -2.67 -3.44
C GLU A 153 -18.24 -2.50 -4.63
N ALA A 154 -19.49 -2.91 -4.42
CA ALA A 154 -20.61 -2.57 -5.29
C ALA A 154 -21.78 -2.11 -4.42
N PRO A 155 -21.84 -0.81 -4.08
CA PRO A 155 -22.90 -0.27 -3.22
C PRO A 155 -24.30 -0.48 -3.80
N ALA A 156 -24.43 -0.47 -5.13
CA ALA A 156 -25.69 -0.72 -5.83
C ALA A 156 -26.29 -2.11 -5.56
N THR A 157 -25.45 -3.09 -5.21
CA THR A 157 -25.87 -4.48 -4.88
C THR A 157 -25.59 -4.83 -3.43
N ALA A 158 -25.24 -3.84 -2.59
CA ALA A 158 -24.80 -4.03 -1.20
C ALA A 158 -23.72 -5.13 -1.06
N THR A 159 -22.80 -5.20 -2.03
CA THR A 159 -21.74 -6.20 -2.05
C THR A 159 -20.44 -5.57 -1.62
N TYR A 160 -19.94 -6.00 -0.47
CA TYR A 160 -18.62 -5.67 0.05
C TYR A 160 -17.91 -7.00 0.26
N GLY A 161 -16.68 -7.14 -0.25
CA GLY A 161 -16.01 -8.42 -0.11
C GLY A 161 -14.50 -8.40 -0.23
N LEU A 162 -13.87 -9.40 0.39
CA LEU A 162 -12.41 -9.57 0.36
C LEU A 162 -12.03 -10.92 -0.25
N VAL A 163 -11.32 -10.87 -1.38
CA VAL A 163 -10.86 -12.06 -2.08
C VAL A 163 -9.34 -12.07 -2.16
N GLN A 164 -8.74 -13.24 -1.95
CA GLN A 164 -7.33 -13.44 -2.20
C GLN A 164 -7.11 -14.15 -3.53
N LEU A 165 -6.29 -13.53 -4.38
CA LEU A 165 -5.88 -14.05 -5.67
C LEU A 165 -4.42 -14.51 -5.59
N SER A 166 -4.14 -15.76 -5.93
CA SER A 166 -2.80 -16.33 -5.87
C SER A 166 -2.19 -16.48 -7.26
N LEU A 167 -0.85 -16.42 -7.32
CA LEU A 167 -0.08 -16.81 -8.50
C LEU A 167 0.01 -18.34 -8.70
N SER A 168 -0.37 -19.15 -7.71
CA SER A 168 -0.27 -20.62 -7.71
C SER A 168 -1.48 -21.32 -8.35
N ASP A 169 -1.43 -22.66 -8.45
CA ASP A 169 -2.46 -23.53 -9.07
C ASP A 169 -3.88 -23.34 -8.54
N HIS A 170 -4.04 -22.90 -7.28
CA HIS A 170 -5.31 -22.41 -6.75
C HIS A 170 -5.34 -20.87 -6.86
N PRO A 171 -6.00 -20.32 -7.89
CA PRO A 171 -5.90 -18.91 -8.21
C PRO A 171 -6.70 -18.02 -7.26
N ARG A 172 -7.62 -18.59 -6.48
CA ARG A 172 -8.56 -17.85 -5.64
C ARG A 172 -8.76 -18.55 -4.29
N CYS A 173 -8.70 -17.78 -3.22
CA CYS A 173 -9.05 -18.19 -1.87
C CYS A 173 -10.15 -17.25 -1.37
N ASP A 174 -11.36 -17.80 -1.21
CA ASP A 174 -12.50 -17.10 -0.63
C ASP A 174 -12.69 -17.52 0.83
N HIS A 175 -13.16 -16.60 1.65
CA HIS A 175 -13.67 -16.89 2.99
C HIS A 175 -15.20 -17.03 2.93
N ARG A 176 -15.83 -17.22 4.09
CA ARG A 176 -17.29 -17.40 4.14
C ARG A 176 -17.99 -16.04 4.00
N PRO A 177 -19.10 -15.92 3.26
CA PRO A 177 -19.78 -14.63 3.09
C PRO A 177 -20.20 -13.92 4.40
N GLN A 178 -20.27 -14.64 5.52
CA GLN A 178 -20.55 -14.04 6.83
C GLN A 178 -19.38 -13.22 7.40
N ASP A 179 -18.15 -13.48 6.96
CA ASP A 179 -16.97 -12.75 7.44
C ASP A 179 -16.68 -11.50 6.58
N ASP A 180 -17.39 -11.33 5.46
CA ASP A 180 -17.26 -10.14 4.60
C ASP A 180 -17.63 -8.86 5.38
N PRO A 181 -17.05 -7.70 5.01
CA PRO A 181 -17.47 -6.40 5.54
C PRO A 181 -18.95 -6.15 5.26
N THR A 182 -19.64 -5.43 6.16
CA THR A 182 -21.04 -5.03 5.93
C THR A 182 -21.19 -3.60 5.41
N ASP A 183 -20.08 -2.87 5.32
CA ASP A 183 -20.00 -1.47 4.89
C ASP A 183 -18.65 -1.20 4.19
N HIS A 184 -18.47 0.01 3.66
CA HIS A 184 -17.30 0.45 2.91
C HIS A 184 -15.98 0.07 3.60
N ILE A 185 -15.07 -0.49 2.81
CA ILE A 185 -13.71 -0.85 3.19
C ILE A 185 -12.88 0.43 3.20
N THR A 186 -12.45 0.86 4.38
CA THR A 186 -11.64 2.06 4.55
C THR A 186 -10.15 1.81 4.41
N GLY A 187 -9.71 0.56 4.51
CA GLY A 187 -8.29 0.24 4.44
C GLY A 187 -7.99 -1.25 4.45
N LEU A 188 -6.92 -1.62 3.78
CA LEU A 188 -6.42 -2.99 3.65
C LEU A 188 -4.89 -2.96 3.73
N VAL A 189 -4.30 -3.71 4.66
CA VAL A 189 -2.85 -3.67 4.92
C VAL A 189 -2.29 -5.06 5.23
N CYS A 190 -1.01 -5.28 4.91
CA CYS A 190 -0.32 -6.56 5.05
C CYS A 190 0.78 -6.46 6.10
N CYS A 191 0.97 -7.52 6.89
CA CYS A 191 2.20 -7.76 7.63
C CYS A 191 2.89 -9.00 7.05
N PRO A 192 3.91 -8.82 6.18
CA PRO A 192 4.68 -9.93 5.64
C PRO A 192 5.34 -10.78 6.72
N THR A 193 5.82 -10.16 7.80
CA THR A 193 6.53 -10.83 8.92
C THR A 193 5.63 -11.84 9.63
N LEU A 194 4.40 -11.45 9.93
CA LEU A 194 3.42 -12.31 10.62
C LEU A 194 2.62 -13.17 9.65
N LYS A 195 2.75 -12.95 8.35
CA LYS A 195 1.92 -13.57 7.29
C LYS A 195 0.43 -13.31 7.51
N LEU A 196 0.09 -12.10 7.93
CA LEU A 196 -1.28 -11.66 8.18
C LEU A 196 -1.62 -10.47 7.28
N TYR A 197 -2.92 -10.24 7.10
CA TYR A 197 -3.42 -8.95 6.62
C TYR A 197 -4.59 -8.51 7.48
N ALA A 198 -4.84 -7.20 7.49
CA ALA A 198 -5.93 -6.60 8.22
C ALA A 198 -6.80 -5.77 7.27
N SER A 199 -8.11 -5.78 7.53
CA SER A 199 -9.08 -4.94 6.85
C SER A 199 -9.85 -4.10 7.86
N SER A 200 -10.13 -2.86 7.49
CA SER A 200 -10.96 -1.92 8.24
C SER A 200 -12.16 -1.52 7.40
N SER A 201 -13.31 -1.33 8.05
CA SER A 201 -14.56 -0.95 7.40
C SER A 201 -15.34 0.06 8.23
N LEU A 202 -16.24 0.81 7.58
CA LEU A 202 -17.21 1.69 8.24
C LEU A 202 -18.24 0.93 9.09
N ASP A 203 -18.28 -0.40 9.01
CA ASP A 203 -19.05 -1.28 9.90
C ASP A 203 -18.54 -1.29 11.36
N CYS A 204 -17.58 -0.43 11.68
CA CYS A 204 -16.95 -0.29 12.99
C CYS A 204 -16.17 -1.52 13.42
N THR A 205 -15.67 -2.31 12.47
CA THR A 205 -14.84 -3.48 12.76
C THR A 205 -13.47 -3.40 12.09
N VAL A 206 -12.51 -4.06 12.76
CA VAL A 206 -11.24 -4.43 12.17
C VAL A 206 -11.15 -5.95 12.19
N ARG A 207 -10.87 -6.53 11.03
CA ARG A 207 -10.77 -7.98 10.83
C ARG A 207 -9.31 -8.34 10.52
N ILE A 208 -8.81 -9.35 11.21
CA ILE A 208 -7.45 -9.87 11.02
C ILE A 208 -7.54 -11.25 10.38
N TRP A 209 -6.76 -11.43 9.32
CA TRP A 209 -6.86 -12.56 8.43
C TRP A 209 -5.51 -13.25 8.28
N THR A 210 -5.52 -14.58 8.09
CA THR A 210 -4.33 -15.34 7.74
C THR A 210 -3.96 -15.17 6.27
N SER A 211 -2.79 -15.67 5.88
CA SER A 211 -2.38 -15.73 4.48
C SER A 211 -3.28 -16.59 3.58
N GLU A 212 -4.19 -17.39 4.14
CA GLU A 212 -5.12 -18.29 3.43
C GLU A 212 -6.56 -17.75 3.43
N ASN A 213 -6.76 -16.46 3.65
CA ASN A 213 -8.07 -15.81 3.74
C ASN A 213 -8.94 -16.46 4.83
N ARG A 214 -8.38 -16.70 6.02
CA ARG A 214 -9.14 -17.19 7.18
C ARG A 214 -9.19 -16.11 8.26
N LEU A 215 -10.39 -15.77 8.72
CA LEU A 215 -10.56 -14.83 9.81
C LEU A 215 -10.02 -15.44 11.11
N LEU A 216 -9.09 -14.75 11.78
CA LEU A 216 -8.54 -15.18 13.07
C LEU A 216 -9.42 -14.74 14.23
N ARG A 217 -9.78 -13.44 14.27
CA ARG A 217 -10.80 -12.87 15.15
C ARG A 217 -11.30 -11.53 14.58
N PRO A 218 -12.61 -11.24 14.66
CA PRO A 218 -13.11 -9.88 14.54
C PRO A 218 -12.85 -9.14 15.87
N TRP A 219 -12.28 -7.93 15.81
CA TRP A 219 -12.24 -7.02 16.96
C TRP A 219 -13.41 -6.04 16.83
N PRO A 220 -14.40 -6.06 17.74
CA PRO A 220 -15.41 -5.02 17.79
C PRO A 220 -14.74 -3.73 18.28
N SER A 221 -14.69 -2.70 17.43
CA SER A 221 -14.18 -1.40 17.86
C SER A 221 -15.34 -0.59 18.44
N ALA A 222 -15.32 -0.34 19.75
CA ALA A 222 -16.26 0.57 20.41
C ALA A 222 -15.88 2.06 20.22
N ALA A 223 -14.96 2.35 19.29
CA ALA A 223 -14.44 3.69 19.03
C ALA A 223 -14.78 4.09 17.60
N THR A 224 -15.51 5.19 17.47
CA THR A 224 -15.93 5.84 16.24
C THR A 224 -14.81 5.80 15.20
N VAL A 225 -15.10 5.29 14.01
CA VAL A 225 -14.17 5.13 12.89
C VAL A 225 -13.80 6.51 12.33
N GLY A 226 -13.03 7.27 13.09
CA GLY A 226 -12.20 8.35 12.59
C GLY A 226 -10.85 7.74 12.22
N THR A 227 -10.72 7.30 10.97
CA THR A 227 -9.46 7.03 10.28
C THR A 227 -8.33 6.47 11.17
N TRP A 228 -8.40 5.18 11.51
CA TRP A 228 -7.25 4.49 12.10
C TRP A 228 -6.18 4.29 11.03
N CYS A 229 -5.14 5.13 11.03
CA CYS A 229 -3.96 4.98 10.18
C CYS A 229 -3.11 3.77 10.64
N TRP A 230 -3.39 2.59 10.12
CA TRP A 230 -2.50 1.44 10.28
C TRP A 230 -1.38 1.50 9.24
N HIS A 231 -0.29 2.19 9.58
CA HIS A 231 0.99 1.98 8.90
C HIS A 231 1.72 0.83 9.61
N TRP A 232 1.64 -0.39 9.07
CA TRP A 232 2.54 -1.46 9.46
C TRP A 232 3.89 -1.24 8.76
N ALA A 233 4.66 -0.30 9.31
CA ALA A 233 6.09 -0.24 9.02
C ALA A 233 6.73 -1.53 9.51
N LEU A 234 7.59 -2.12 8.68
CA LEU A 234 8.67 -2.99 9.17
C LEU A 234 9.35 -2.22 10.30
N ALA A 235 9.12 -2.63 11.55
CA ALA A 235 9.70 -2.10 12.79
C ALA A 235 10.02 -0.58 12.76
N SER A 236 9.22 0.21 13.48
CA SER A 236 9.38 1.65 13.80
C SER A 236 8.64 2.63 12.89
N ALA A 237 7.45 3.05 13.36
CA ALA A 237 6.85 4.32 13.03
C ALA A 237 6.20 4.87 14.32
N TRP A 238 6.82 5.86 14.94
CA TRP A 238 6.23 6.68 15.99
C TRP A 238 5.58 7.92 15.35
N CYS A 239 4.37 8.27 15.77
CA CYS A 239 3.67 9.48 15.34
C CYS A 239 3.98 10.63 16.32
N PRO A 240 4.52 11.79 15.89
CA PRO A 240 4.80 12.91 16.78
C PRO A 240 3.65 13.92 16.74
N THR A 241 2.50 13.60 17.31
CA THR A 241 1.54 14.63 17.73
C THR A 241 0.87 14.18 19.02
N GLY A 242 1.05 14.99 20.07
CA GLY A 242 0.27 14.90 21.30
C GLY A 242 -1.19 15.22 21.00
N SER A 243 -1.95 14.21 20.60
CA SER A 243 -3.39 14.20 20.74
C SER A 243 -3.81 12.78 21.05
N THR A 244 -4.68 12.64 22.04
CA THR A 244 -5.11 11.41 22.68
C THR A 244 -5.79 10.45 21.69
N CYS A 245 -5.01 9.67 20.95
CA CYS A 245 -5.46 8.51 20.19
C CYS A 245 -4.87 7.25 20.85
N PRO A 246 -5.68 6.28 21.29
CA PRO A 246 -5.15 5.07 21.90
C PRO A 246 -4.54 4.19 20.80
N LEU A 247 -3.22 4.29 20.62
CA LEU A 247 -2.45 3.48 19.67
C LEU A 247 -2.17 2.11 20.28
N LEU A 248 -2.65 1.02 19.67
CA LEU A 248 -2.26 -0.35 20.02
C LEU A 248 -0.93 -0.69 19.32
N THR A 249 0.17 -0.69 20.07
CA THR A 249 1.47 -1.17 19.61
C THR A 249 1.62 -2.66 19.86
N TRP A 250 1.90 -3.45 18.84
CA TRP A 250 2.25 -4.87 18.98
C TRP A 250 3.78 -5.03 18.86
N SER A 251 4.42 -5.56 19.90
CA SER A 251 5.81 -6.01 19.88
C SER A 251 5.87 -7.52 19.63
N SER A 252 6.69 -7.96 18.69
CA SER A 252 7.05 -9.38 18.57
C SER A 252 7.84 -9.81 19.82
N PRO A 253 7.55 -10.96 20.45
CA PRO A 253 8.40 -11.45 21.53
C PRO A 253 9.77 -11.82 20.96
N GLN A 254 10.81 -11.17 21.46
CA GLN A 254 12.17 -11.71 21.38
C GLN A 254 12.21 -12.98 22.25
N GLN A 255 12.96 -13.94 21.75
CA GLN A 255 13.05 -15.31 22.21
C GLN A 255 13.51 -15.42 23.69
N GLU A 256 12.57 -15.63 24.62
CA GLU A 256 12.84 -16.24 25.94
C GLU A 256 11.74 -17.25 26.32
N ALA A 257 12.13 -18.25 27.10
CA ALA A 257 11.45 -19.52 27.39
C ALA A 257 10.16 -19.37 28.27
N PRO A 258 9.36 -20.45 28.49
CA PRO A 258 7.95 -20.34 28.83
C PRO A 258 7.70 -20.08 30.32
N GLY A 259 6.84 -19.11 30.63
CA GLY A 259 6.33 -18.89 31.98
C GLY A 259 5.32 -17.74 32.03
N LEU A 260 4.09 -18.08 32.42
CA LEU A 260 3.01 -17.24 32.98
C LEU A 260 2.96 -15.73 32.64
N LEU A 261 1.86 -15.36 31.96
CA LEU A 261 1.41 -13.98 31.77
C LEU A 261 0.95 -13.38 33.12
N GLU A 262 1.66 -12.37 33.62
CA GLU A 262 1.11 -11.36 34.54
C GLU A 262 1.35 -9.95 34.01
N LEU A 263 0.32 -9.12 34.12
CA LEU A 263 0.32 -7.69 33.82
C LEU A 263 0.62 -6.91 35.10
N SER A 264 1.70 -6.11 35.13
CA SER A 264 1.80 -5.00 36.07
C SER A 264 2.66 -3.85 35.55
N GLY A 265 2.15 -2.63 35.79
CA GLY A 265 2.88 -1.48 36.33
C GLY A 265 4.06 -0.89 35.55
N VAL A 266 3.86 0.35 35.10
CA VAL A 266 4.88 1.30 34.61
C VAL A 266 6.16 1.29 35.44
N SER A 267 7.32 1.09 34.80
CA SER A 267 8.63 1.54 35.29
C SER A 267 9.57 1.87 34.13
N GLU A 268 10.29 2.98 34.26
CA GLU A 268 11.28 3.50 33.30
C GLU A 268 12.46 2.54 33.12
N ALA A 269 12.79 2.17 31.87
CA ALA A 269 14.13 1.72 31.49
C ALA A 269 14.39 1.79 29.96
N TRP A 270 15.27 2.72 29.59
CA TRP A 270 16.35 2.68 28.59
C TRP A 270 16.29 1.84 27.28
N LEU A 271 16.58 2.55 26.16
CA LEU A 271 17.25 2.17 24.90
C LEU A 271 16.47 1.49 23.74
N SER A 272 16.15 2.27 22.69
CA SER A 272 16.70 2.15 21.31
C SER A 272 15.94 3.04 20.29
N PRO A 273 16.60 3.77 19.35
CA PRO A 273 15.93 4.78 18.53
C PRO A 273 15.38 4.19 17.22
N GLY A 274 14.06 3.95 17.19
CA GLY A 274 13.31 3.62 15.97
C GLY A 274 12.92 4.87 15.15
N ILE A 275 12.83 4.66 13.85
CA ILE A 275 12.64 5.62 12.75
C ILE A 275 11.21 6.21 12.74
N PRO A 276 10.99 7.54 12.60
CA PRO A 276 9.73 8.04 12.03
C PRO A 276 9.80 8.47 10.55
N THR A 277 8.82 8.03 9.76
CA THR A 277 8.48 8.54 8.43
C THR A 277 7.46 9.68 8.59
N ALA A 278 7.75 10.85 8.05
CA ALA A 278 6.85 12.01 8.08
C ALA A 278 5.85 11.95 6.91
N VAL A 279 4.56 12.20 7.20
CA VAL A 279 3.54 12.47 6.18
C VAL A 279 2.99 13.87 6.46
N TYR A 280 3.17 14.76 5.49
CA TYR A 280 2.66 16.12 5.50
C TYR A 280 1.19 16.10 5.04
N CYS A 281 0.28 16.54 5.90
CA CYS A 281 -1.12 16.78 5.53
C CYS A 281 -1.36 18.29 5.48
N ASP A 282 -1.48 18.84 4.26
CA ASP A 282 -1.99 20.19 4.05
C ASP A 282 -3.47 20.23 4.46
N SER A 283 -3.80 21.21 5.30
CA SER A 283 -5.19 21.54 5.63
C SER A 283 -5.65 22.65 4.68
N PRO A 284 -6.75 22.51 3.91
CA PRO A 284 -7.44 23.68 3.41
C PRO A 284 -8.30 24.24 4.55
N GLY A 285 -7.92 25.43 5.03
CA GLY A 285 -8.69 26.19 6.01
C GLY A 285 -9.96 26.81 5.42
N GLY A 286 -10.91 27.09 6.31
CA GLY A 286 -12.17 27.77 6.03
C GLY A 286 -13.36 27.07 6.64
#